data_AF-A0A9D1XL99-F1
#
_entry.id   AF-A0A9D1XL99-F1
#
_cell.length_a   1.000
_cell.length_b   1.000
_cell.length_c   1.000
_cell.angle_alpha   90.00
_cell.angle_beta   90.00
_cell.angle_gamma   90.00
#
_symmetry.space_group_name_H-M   'P 1'
#
loop_
_entity.id
_entity.type
_entity.pdbx_description
1 polymer ?
#
loop_
_entity_poly.entity_id
_entity_poly.type
_entity_poly.pdbx_seq_one_letter_code
_entity_poly.pdbx_strand_id
1 'polypeptide(L)'
;MDTLKNTSVFNDITLLDDNEDYHMISMDEVEEKEIQWLIPNYIPKEQITLIVGDGGVGKTTSWTSIISALSKGELCFFENQEEDKREPLKIGFFSSEDPHDSIIKKKLRLNLAKQSNVKTIPITDKRFHKVKFNSQYLEGLIIENKLEVLVFDPLQSFIGDSVNMGARNTMRSTLNNLIALGKIYHVTIIIIVHTNKREMAGGRNRASDSSDIWDIARSVIFVGDASDEGIHYFSQEKSNYGKLQPTTLFKIEDSVIVKVGTTSKKDFDFQKEKTKGNKKKSLVEEAKEAVISLLNDHDAYSDEIYNLAEELDISKSTLKRARAELTSEGIIKPKRTGSNKGNDKQRTIFSLVKKV
;
A
#
# COMPACT_ATOMS: atom_id res chain seq x y z
N MET A 1 -35.29 -33.47 32.55
CA MET A 1 -35.04 -32.96 31.18
C MET A 1 -34.45 -34.10 30.36
N ASP A 2 -35.22 -35.18 30.16
CA ASP A 2 -34.69 -36.49 29.71
C ASP A 2 -35.26 -36.99 28.38
N THR A 3 -35.72 -36.09 27.50
CA THR A 3 -36.39 -36.48 26.24
C THR A 3 -35.80 -35.88 24.97
N LEU A 4 -34.64 -35.23 25.02
CA LEU A 4 -33.96 -34.68 23.83
C LEU A 4 -32.81 -35.54 23.29
N LYS A 5 -32.50 -36.69 23.92
CA LYS A 5 -31.46 -37.59 23.41
C LYS A 5 -31.94 -38.19 22.08
N ASN A 6 -31.35 -37.73 20.99
CA ASN A 6 -31.37 -38.34 19.66
C ASN A 6 -32.53 -37.99 18.70
N THR A 7 -32.92 -36.71 18.61
CA THR A 7 -33.68 -36.25 17.43
C THR A 7 -32.87 -35.18 16.71
N SER A 8 -32.23 -35.56 15.59
CA SER A 8 -31.61 -34.61 14.66
C SER A 8 -32.71 -33.84 13.92
N VAL A 9 -32.58 -32.52 13.83
CA VAL A 9 -33.44 -31.64 13.02
C VAL A 9 -33.12 -31.73 11.53
N PHE A 10 -32.05 -32.43 11.16
CA PHE A 10 -31.68 -32.71 9.78
C PHE A 10 -32.27 -34.06 9.38
N ASN A 11 -33.26 -34.02 8.48
CA ASN A 11 -34.17 -35.11 8.09
C ASN A 11 -33.53 -36.29 7.34
N ASP A 12 -32.57 -36.96 7.95
CA ASP A 12 -32.27 -38.37 7.76
C ASP A 12 -31.78 -38.87 9.12
N ILE A 13 -32.34 -39.98 9.62
CA ILE A 13 -32.10 -40.50 10.97
C ILE A 13 -30.68 -41.07 11.05
N THR A 14 -29.68 -40.19 11.11
CA THR A 14 -28.38 -40.48 11.69
C THR A 14 -28.42 -39.99 13.13
N LEU A 15 -28.32 -40.95 14.06
CA LEU A 15 -28.00 -40.66 15.45
C LEU A 15 -26.70 -39.82 15.48
N LEU A 16 -26.55 -38.95 16.48
CA LEU A 16 -25.28 -38.25 16.70
C LEU A 16 -24.16 -39.31 16.73
N ASP A 17 -23.08 -39.07 16.01
CA ASP A 17 -21.94 -40.01 15.99
C ASP A 17 -21.29 -40.02 17.37
N ASP A 18 -21.41 -41.14 18.09
CA ASP A 18 -20.85 -41.31 19.43
C ASP A 18 -19.31 -41.21 19.45
N ASN A 19 -18.63 -41.23 18.29
CA ASN A 19 -17.18 -41.03 18.18
C ASN A 19 -16.76 -39.56 17.97
N GLU A 20 -17.70 -38.65 17.73
CA GLU A 20 -17.40 -37.23 17.56
C GLU A 20 -17.39 -36.51 18.92
N ASP A 21 -16.40 -35.64 19.12
CA ASP A 21 -16.28 -34.86 20.34
C ASP A 21 -17.14 -33.59 20.25
N TYR A 22 -18.34 -33.64 20.85
CA TYR A 22 -19.24 -32.49 20.99
C TYR A 22 -18.97 -31.65 22.25
N HIS A 23 -17.86 -31.90 22.97
CA HIS A 23 -17.53 -31.14 24.18
C HIS A 23 -17.25 -29.68 23.84
N MET A 24 -18.02 -28.79 24.46
CA MET A 24 -17.77 -27.35 24.43
C MET A 24 -17.17 -26.93 25.77
N ILE A 25 -16.13 -26.11 25.74
CA ILE A 25 -15.62 -25.45 26.96
C ILE A 25 -16.52 -24.28 27.34
N SER A 26 -16.63 -24.00 28.62
CA SER A 26 -17.40 -22.85 29.10
C SER A 26 -16.53 -21.60 29.17
N MET A 27 -17.09 -20.42 28.86
CA MET A 27 -16.31 -19.18 28.81
C MET A 27 -15.78 -18.72 30.18
N ASP A 28 -16.33 -19.20 31.29
CA ASP A 28 -15.81 -19.00 32.64
C ASP A 28 -14.56 -19.86 32.94
N GLU A 29 -14.30 -20.90 32.15
CA GLU A 29 -13.07 -21.71 32.20
C GLU A 29 -11.95 -21.09 31.36
N VAL A 30 -12.27 -20.11 30.51
CA VAL A 30 -11.31 -19.46 29.61
C VAL A 30 -10.70 -18.25 30.28
N GLU A 31 -9.39 -18.30 30.50
CA GLU A 31 -8.62 -17.15 30.97
C GLU A 31 -8.63 -16.03 29.91
N GLU A 32 -9.01 -14.82 30.32
CA GLU A 32 -8.91 -13.62 29.49
C GLU A 32 -7.44 -13.29 29.24
N LYS A 33 -7.04 -13.19 27.96
CA LYS A 33 -5.67 -12.88 27.55
C LYS A 33 -5.62 -11.58 26.75
N GLU A 34 -4.63 -10.75 27.08
CA GLU A 34 -4.35 -9.57 26.29
C GLU A 34 -3.82 -9.92 24.90
N ILE A 35 -4.22 -9.12 23.92
CA ILE A 35 -3.77 -9.26 22.54
C ILE A 35 -2.27 -8.98 22.47
N GLN A 36 -1.52 -9.95 21.97
CA GLN A 36 -0.07 -9.85 21.82
C GLN A 36 0.28 -9.16 20.50
N TRP A 37 1.25 -8.24 20.54
CA TRP A 37 1.70 -7.46 19.39
C TRP A 37 3.15 -7.75 19.03
N LEU A 38 3.43 -7.94 17.74
CA LEU A 38 4.80 -7.89 17.21
C LEU A 38 5.28 -6.44 17.20
N ILE A 39 4.40 -5.55 16.75
CA ILE A 39 4.58 -4.10 16.81
C ILE A 39 3.30 -3.50 17.39
N PRO A 40 3.34 -2.84 18.56
CA PRO A 40 2.15 -2.33 19.25
C PRO A 40 1.23 -1.54 18.31
N ASN A 41 -0.07 -1.87 18.32
CA ASN A 41 -1.12 -1.29 17.47
C ASN A 41 -0.99 -1.47 15.95
N TYR A 42 0.16 -1.92 15.43
CA TYR A 42 0.42 -2.06 13.99
C TYR A 42 0.37 -3.51 13.52
N ILE A 43 1.07 -4.43 14.19
CA ILE A 43 1.23 -5.81 13.73
C ILE A 43 0.91 -6.75 14.90
N PRO A 44 -0.28 -7.39 14.92
CA PRO A 44 -0.60 -8.39 15.94
C PRO A 44 0.22 -9.67 15.74
N LYS A 45 0.69 -10.30 16.83
CA LYS A 45 1.44 -11.56 16.75
C LYS A 45 0.57 -12.68 16.21
N GLU A 46 1.17 -13.67 15.55
CA GLU A 46 0.51 -14.92 15.12
C GLU A 46 -0.62 -14.73 14.10
N GLN A 47 -0.69 -13.56 13.49
CA GLN A 47 -1.73 -13.15 12.56
C GLN A 47 -1.12 -12.68 11.24
N ILE A 48 -1.99 -12.48 10.25
CA ILE A 48 -1.62 -11.95 8.94
C ILE A 48 -1.74 -10.43 8.95
N THR A 49 -0.68 -9.76 8.51
CA THR A 49 -0.63 -8.33 8.18
C THR A 49 -0.33 -8.16 6.70
N LEU A 50 -1.04 -7.24 6.03
CA LEU A 50 -0.77 -6.91 4.63
C LEU A 50 -0.03 -5.59 4.52
N ILE A 51 0.97 -5.56 3.63
CA ILE A 51 1.57 -4.33 3.12
C ILE A 51 1.19 -4.20 1.65
N VAL A 52 0.43 -3.15 1.35
CA VAL A 52 -0.26 -2.96 0.08
C VAL A 52 0.29 -1.73 -0.62
N GLY A 53 0.45 -1.75 -1.94
CA GLY A 53 0.84 -0.55 -2.68
C GLY A 53 1.11 -0.80 -4.16
N ASP A 54 1.17 0.28 -4.94
CA ASP A 54 1.50 0.22 -6.36
C ASP A 54 2.97 -0.19 -6.58
N GLY A 55 3.34 -0.54 -7.81
CA GLY A 55 4.75 -0.74 -8.18
C GLY A 55 5.55 0.55 -7.98
N GLY A 56 6.76 0.44 -7.41
CA GLY A 56 7.68 1.58 -7.27
C GLY A 56 7.50 2.47 -6.03
N VAL A 57 6.43 2.29 -5.23
CA VAL A 57 6.13 3.15 -4.06
C VAL A 57 6.98 2.85 -2.81
N GLY A 58 7.96 1.95 -2.90
CA GLY A 58 8.85 1.63 -1.77
C GLY A 58 8.40 0.51 -0.83
N LYS A 59 7.53 -0.42 -1.27
CA LYS A 59 7.12 -1.60 -0.48
C LYS A 59 8.32 -2.43 -0.02
N THR A 60 9.23 -2.78 -0.94
CA THR A 60 10.46 -3.55 -0.61
C THR A 60 11.30 -2.82 0.42
N THR A 61 11.49 -1.51 0.25
CA THR A 61 12.23 -0.69 1.22
C THR A 61 11.52 -0.68 2.59
N SER A 62 10.19 -0.60 2.61
CA SER A 62 9.40 -0.60 3.84
C SER A 62 9.54 -1.90 4.62
N TRP A 63 9.27 -3.05 3.99
CA TRP A 63 9.35 -4.33 4.70
C TRP A 63 10.79 -4.70 5.06
N THR A 64 11.79 -4.36 4.22
CA THR A 64 13.20 -4.59 4.57
C THR A 64 13.65 -3.72 5.76
N SER A 65 13.19 -2.48 5.85
CA SER A 65 13.44 -1.61 7.01
C SER A 65 12.81 -2.18 8.28
N ILE A 66 11.56 -2.65 8.21
CA ILE A 66 10.85 -3.32 9.32
C ILE A 66 11.63 -4.53 9.82
N ILE A 67 11.96 -5.48 8.94
CA ILE A 67 12.65 -6.70 9.40
C ILE A 67 14.08 -6.42 9.85
N SER A 68 14.72 -5.36 9.36
CA SER A 68 16.04 -4.93 9.85
C SER A 68 15.94 -4.49 11.32
N ALA A 69 14.95 -3.67 11.66
CA ALA A 69 14.69 -3.25 13.03
C ALA A 69 14.34 -4.45 13.93
N LEU A 70 13.39 -5.30 13.50
CA LEU A 70 12.99 -6.51 14.22
C LEU A 70 14.15 -7.49 14.44
N SER A 71 15.05 -7.64 13.46
CA SER A 71 16.22 -8.51 13.58
C SER A 71 17.18 -8.09 14.69
N LYS A 72 17.10 -6.84 15.12
CA LYS A 72 17.92 -6.23 16.19
C LYS A 72 17.14 -5.96 17.48
N GLY A 73 15.81 -6.10 17.47
CA GLY A 73 14.97 -5.70 18.60
C GLY A 73 14.75 -4.19 18.69
N GLU A 74 14.95 -3.46 17.60
CA GLU A 74 14.82 -2.00 17.52
C GLU A 74 13.43 -1.55 17.04
N LEU A 75 13.14 -0.27 17.22
CA LEU A 75 11.92 0.38 16.74
C LEU A 75 11.93 0.51 15.20
N CYS A 76 10.77 0.30 14.59
CA CYS A 76 10.51 0.58 13.19
C CYS A 76 10.26 2.08 12.98
N PHE A 77 10.49 2.56 11.75
CA PHE A 77 10.41 3.98 11.40
C PHE A 77 9.03 4.66 11.64
N PHE A 78 7.95 3.89 11.79
CA PHE A 78 6.58 4.40 12.01
C PHE A 78 6.14 4.32 13.48
N GLU A 79 7.01 3.83 14.36
CA GLU A 79 6.72 3.77 15.78
C GLU A 79 6.97 5.13 16.44
N ASN A 80 6.23 5.38 17.53
CA ASN A 80 6.24 6.66 18.25
C ASN A 80 6.61 6.50 19.73
N GLN A 81 6.85 5.27 20.21
CA GLN A 81 7.17 4.99 21.61
C GLN A 81 8.64 4.60 21.74
N GLU A 82 9.37 5.32 22.60
CA GLU A 82 10.82 5.20 22.76
C GLU A 82 11.27 3.99 23.61
N GLU A 83 10.34 3.27 24.25
CA GLU A 83 10.68 2.38 25.39
C GLU A 83 10.47 0.87 25.20
N ASP A 84 10.12 0.37 24.01
CA ASP A 84 10.05 -1.08 23.82
C ASP A 84 11.35 -1.63 23.24
N LYS A 85 12.33 -1.90 24.11
CA LYS A 85 13.40 -2.84 23.76
C LYS A 85 12.77 -4.21 23.54
N ARG A 86 12.74 -4.66 22.29
CA ARG A 86 12.27 -6.01 21.94
C ARG A 86 13.46 -6.95 21.87
N GLU A 87 13.20 -8.24 22.05
CA GLU A 87 14.23 -9.23 21.75
C GLU A 87 14.47 -9.32 20.23
N PRO A 88 15.73 -9.48 19.78
CA PRO A 88 16.05 -9.68 18.37
C PRO A 88 15.41 -10.95 17.79
N LEU A 89 14.56 -10.80 16.78
CA LEU A 89 13.75 -11.91 16.25
C LEU A 89 14.44 -12.66 15.11
N LYS A 90 14.07 -13.93 14.90
CA LYS A 90 14.41 -14.73 13.73
C LYS A 90 13.37 -14.53 12.62
N ILE A 91 13.82 -14.02 11.48
CA ILE A 91 12.95 -13.67 10.35
C ILE A 91 13.28 -14.52 9.13
N GLY A 92 12.24 -15.05 8.49
CA GLY A 92 12.30 -15.61 7.14
C GLY A 92 11.67 -14.64 6.14
N PHE A 93 12.29 -14.47 4.97
CA PHE A 93 11.64 -13.79 3.86
C PHE A 93 11.74 -14.61 2.58
N PHE A 94 10.71 -14.50 1.74
CA PHE A 94 10.67 -15.10 0.43
C PHE A 94 10.19 -14.03 -0.55
N SER A 95 11.10 -13.56 -1.40
CA SER A 95 10.79 -12.58 -2.45
C SER A 95 11.05 -13.18 -3.82
N SER A 96 10.08 -13.02 -4.70
CA SER A 96 10.17 -13.45 -6.10
C SER A 96 10.39 -12.29 -7.09
N GLU A 97 10.29 -11.05 -6.61
CA GLU A 97 10.41 -9.84 -7.44
C GLU A 97 11.80 -9.22 -7.37
N ASP A 98 12.37 -9.15 -6.16
CA ASP A 98 13.66 -8.53 -5.94
C ASP A 98 14.74 -9.60 -5.67
N PRO A 99 15.90 -9.55 -6.35
CA PRO A 99 16.98 -10.49 -6.11
C PRO A 99 17.58 -10.30 -4.72
N HIS A 100 17.67 -11.42 -4.00
CA HIS A 100 18.11 -11.45 -2.61
C HIS A 100 19.56 -10.96 -2.40
N ASP A 101 20.46 -11.22 -3.34
CA ASP A 101 21.91 -11.01 -3.26
C ASP A 101 22.37 -9.58 -3.57
N SER A 102 21.63 -8.87 -4.42
CA SER A 102 21.99 -7.55 -4.96
C SER A 102 21.11 -6.43 -4.42
N ILE A 103 19.79 -6.64 -4.35
CA ILE A 103 18.84 -5.62 -3.89
C ILE A 103 18.53 -5.79 -2.41
N ILE A 104 17.99 -6.94 -2.00
CA ILE A 104 17.53 -7.13 -0.61
C ILE A 104 18.72 -7.13 0.35
N LYS A 105 19.82 -7.82 0.02
CA LYS A 105 21.05 -7.83 0.85
C LYS A 105 21.59 -6.42 1.07
N LYS A 106 21.59 -5.58 0.02
CA LYS A 106 22.01 -4.17 0.10
C LYS A 106 21.10 -3.39 1.05
N LYS A 107 19.78 -3.49 0.91
CA LYS A 107 18.80 -2.82 1.78
C LYS A 107 18.97 -3.24 3.24
N LEU A 108 19.09 -4.55 3.52
CA LEU A 108 19.33 -5.08 4.86
C LEU A 108 20.64 -4.55 5.46
N ARG A 109 21.72 -4.51 4.68
CA ARG A 109 23.01 -3.96 5.13
C ARG A 109 22.90 -2.46 5.46
N LEU A 110 22.24 -1.67 4.62
CA LEU A 110 22.09 -0.23 4.81
C LEU A 110 21.17 0.11 5.98
N ASN A 111 20.15 -0.71 6.24
CA ASN A 111 19.31 -0.62 7.44
C ASN A 111 19.92 -1.32 8.67
N LEU A 112 21.20 -1.70 8.59
CA LEU A 112 21.98 -2.29 9.68
C LEU A 112 21.36 -3.56 10.28
N ALA A 113 20.66 -4.38 9.48
CA ALA A 113 20.05 -5.61 9.96
C ALA A 113 21.07 -6.55 10.60
N LYS A 114 20.66 -7.27 11.65
CA LYS A 114 21.42 -8.42 12.17
C LYS A 114 21.26 -9.58 11.19
N GLN A 115 22.17 -9.64 10.22
CA GLN A 115 22.10 -10.56 9.07
C GLN A 115 21.92 -12.04 9.48
N SER A 116 22.49 -12.48 10.60
CA SER A 116 22.36 -13.86 11.11
C SER A 116 20.96 -14.20 11.65
N ASN A 117 20.11 -13.19 11.83
CA ASN A 117 18.71 -13.34 12.22
C ASN A 117 17.76 -13.33 11.01
N VAL A 118 18.25 -13.06 9.79
CA VAL A 118 17.42 -12.98 8.58
C VAL A 118 17.79 -14.11 7.62
N LYS A 119 16.82 -14.94 7.25
CA LYS A 119 17.00 -16.13 6.43
C LYS A 119 16.09 -16.10 5.20
N THR A 120 16.52 -16.74 4.12
CA THR A 120 15.76 -16.85 2.87
C THR A 120 16.18 -18.10 2.10
N ILE A 121 15.38 -18.46 1.10
CA ILE A 121 15.78 -19.37 0.03
C ILE A 121 15.96 -18.51 -1.24
N PRO A 122 17.13 -18.57 -1.91
CA PRO A 122 17.31 -17.89 -3.19
C PRO A 122 16.23 -18.25 -4.20
N ILE A 123 15.74 -17.28 -4.97
CA ILE A 123 14.76 -17.53 -6.04
C ILE A 123 15.29 -18.53 -7.11
N THR A 124 16.60 -18.60 -7.29
CA THR A 124 17.28 -19.53 -8.20
C THR A 124 17.38 -20.96 -7.65
N ASP A 125 17.11 -21.17 -6.36
CA ASP A 125 17.07 -22.48 -5.75
C ASP A 125 15.72 -23.15 -6.05
N LYS A 126 15.75 -24.37 -6.60
CA LYS A 126 14.53 -25.15 -6.93
C LYS A 126 13.60 -25.34 -5.73
N ARG A 127 14.12 -25.29 -4.51
CA ARG A 127 13.34 -25.36 -3.27
C ARG A 127 12.41 -24.17 -3.09
N PHE A 128 12.70 -23.02 -3.70
CA PHE A 128 11.85 -21.83 -3.62
C PHE A 128 10.43 -22.12 -4.11
N HIS A 129 10.27 -22.89 -5.18
CA HIS A 129 8.95 -23.29 -5.70
C HIS A 129 8.13 -24.15 -4.73
N LYS A 130 8.78 -24.81 -3.77
CA LYS A 130 8.10 -25.59 -2.73
C LYS A 130 7.53 -24.71 -1.62
N VAL A 131 7.94 -23.45 -1.53
CA VAL A 131 7.43 -22.50 -0.55
C VAL A 131 6.03 -22.06 -0.98
N LYS A 132 5.00 -22.76 -0.48
CA LYS A 132 3.60 -22.43 -0.72
C LYS A 132 2.83 -22.40 0.60
N PHE A 133 1.78 -21.58 0.69
CA PHE A 133 1.01 -21.37 1.93
C PHE A 133 0.34 -22.63 2.49
N ASN A 134 0.07 -23.62 1.64
CA ASN A 134 -0.52 -24.91 2.00
C ASN A 134 0.50 -26.06 1.93
N SER A 135 1.80 -25.76 2.03
CA SER A 135 2.85 -26.78 1.95
C SER A 135 3.42 -27.13 3.32
N GLN A 136 3.60 -28.44 3.59
CA GLN A 136 4.41 -28.95 4.70
C GLN A 136 5.87 -28.48 4.62
N TYR A 137 6.33 -28.12 3.43
CA TYR A 137 7.68 -27.58 3.24
C TYR A 137 7.85 -26.25 3.98
N LEU A 138 6.86 -25.34 3.91
CA LEU A 138 6.89 -24.08 4.65
C LEU A 138 6.91 -24.31 6.17
N GLU A 139 6.11 -25.25 6.66
CA GLU A 139 6.10 -25.67 8.06
C GLU A 139 7.47 -26.18 8.53
N GLY A 140 8.11 -27.06 7.74
CA GLY A 140 9.46 -27.53 8.02
C GLY A 140 10.50 -26.39 8.07
N LEU A 141 10.37 -25.38 7.21
CA LEU A 141 11.24 -24.20 7.25
C LEU A 141 11.07 -23.39 8.55
N ILE A 142 9.83 -23.23 9.02
CA ILE A 142 9.53 -22.51 10.27
C ILE A 142 10.20 -23.22 11.44
N ILE A 143 10.00 -24.53 11.57
CA ILE A 143 10.52 -25.35 12.68
C ILE A 143 12.05 -25.37 12.68
N GLU A 144 12.66 -25.77 11.57
CA GLU A 144 14.12 -25.95 11.46
C GLU A 144 14.86 -24.64 11.75
N ASN A 145 14.29 -23.52 11.31
CA ASN A 145 14.95 -22.22 11.43
C ASN A 145 14.51 -21.40 12.63
N LYS A 146 13.54 -21.89 13.40
CA LYS A 146 12.91 -21.21 14.54
C LYS A 146 12.42 -19.82 14.15
N LEU A 147 11.67 -19.73 13.05
CA LEU A 147 11.23 -18.44 12.50
C LEU A 147 10.06 -17.87 13.32
N GLU A 148 10.17 -16.60 13.68
CA GLU A 148 9.16 -15.85 14.45
C GLU A 148 8.41 -14.84 13.58
N VAL A 149 9.00 -14.44 12.45
CA VAL A 149 8.37 -13.55 11.46
C VAL A 149 8.62 -14.09 10.06
N LEU A 150 7.58 -14.08 9.22
CA LEU A 150 7.65 -14.44 7.81
C LEU A 150 7.20 -13.29 6.91
N VAL A 151 7.98 -12.99 5.88
CA VAL A 151 7.62 -12.03 4.81
C VAL A 151 7.48 -12.75 3.48
N PHE A 152 6.37 -12.52 2.79
CA PHE A 152 6.09 -13.07 1.46
C PHE A 152 5.86 -11.94 0.45
N ASP A 153 6.70 -11.89 -0.59
CA ASP A 153 6.73 -10.80 -1.56
C ASP A 153 6.76 -11.28 -3.03
N PRO A 154 5.65 -11.19 -3.78
CA PRO A 154 4.29 -10.83 -3.39
C PRO A 154 3.44 -12.07 -3.07
N LEU A 155 2.23 -11.86 -2.54
CA LEU A 155 1.22 -12.90 -2.25
C LEU A 155 1.10 -13.96 -3.37
N GLN A 156 1.00 -13.52 -4.62
CA GLN A 156 0.70 -14.34 -5.79
C GLN A 156 1.69 -15.50 -5.98
N SER A 157 2.96 -15.28 -5.64
CA SER A 157 4.01 -16.27 -5.88
C SER A 157 3.93 -17.49 -4.96
N PHE A 158 3.22 -17.37 -3.84
CA PHE A 158 3.14 -18.38 -2.77
C PHE A 158 1.79 -19.09 -2.70
N ILE A 159 0.85 -18.69 -3.55
CA ILE A 159 -0.40 -19.41 -3.77
C ILE A 159 -0.09 -20.65 -4.63
N GLY A 160 -0.71 -21.79 -4.29
CA GLY A 160 -0.52 -23.05 -5.02
C GLY A 160 -1.07 -22.97 -6.44
N ASP A 161 -0.43 -23.67 -7.39
CA ASP A 161 -0.74 -23.55 -8.83
C ASP A 161 -2.18 -23.98 -9.18
N SER A 162 -2.81 -24.79 -8.34
CA SER A 162 -4.21 -25.23 -8.48
C SER A 162 -5.24 -24.27 -7.85
N VAL A 163 -4.80 -23.20 -7.19
CA VAL A 163 -5.69 -22.29 -6.46
C VAL A 163 -6.09 -21.11 -7.34
N ASN A 164 -7.38 -21.05 -7.66
CA ASN A 164 -7.94 -19.89 -8.34
C ASN A 164 -8.14 -18.73 -7.34
N MET A 165 -7.42 -17.62 -7.54
CA MET A 165 -7.52 -16.43 -6.69
C MET A 165 -8.90 -15.75 -6.71
N GLY A 166 -9.69 -15.94 -7.77
CA GLY A 166 -11.06 -15.48 -7.86
C GLY A 166 -12.06 -16.36 -7.09
N ALA A 167 -11.66 -17.59 -6.74
CA ALA A 167 -12.47 -18.50 -5.94
C ALA A 167 -12.28 -18.20 -4.45
N ARG A 168 -13.17 -17.36 -3.91
CA ARG A 168 -13.15 -16.84 -2.54
C ARG A 168 -12.89 -17.89 -1.45
N ASN A 169 -13.59 -19.03 -1.52
CA ASN A 169 -13.49 -20.09 -0.52
C ASN A 169 -12.08 -20.73 -0.48
N THR A 170 -11.46 -20.94 -1.64
CA THR A 170 -10.13 -21.55 -1.76
C THR A 170 -9.04 -20.60 -1.24
N MET A 171 -9.13 -19.31 -1.56
CA MET A 171 -8.22 -18.30 -1.02
C MET A 171 -8.30 -18.21 0.50
N ARG A 172 -9.51 -18.19 1.05
CA ARG A 172 -9.71 -18.15 2.50
C ARG A 172 -9.16 -19.39 3.19
N SER A 173 -9.41 -20.58 2.64
CA SER A 173 -8.82 -21.83 3.16
C SER A 173 -7.29 -21.79 3.15
N THR A 174 -6.69 -21.30 2.06
CA THR A 174 -5.23 -21.17 1.93
C THR A 174 -4.65 -20.24 3.01
N LEU A 175 -5.28 -19.10 3.26
CA LEU A 175 -4.82 -18.13 4.26
C LEU A 175 -5.13 -18.58 5.70
N ASN A 176 -6.18 -19.37 5.92
CA ASN A 176 -6.44 -20.00 7.23
C ASN A 176 -5.30 -20.93 7.65
N ASN A 177 -4.68 -21.65 6.71
CA ASN A 177 -3.52 -22.49 7.02
C ASN A 177 -2.35 -21.66 7.57
N LEU A 178 -2.12 -20.46 7.04
CA LEU A 178 -1.11 -19.54 7.57
C LEU A 178 -1.43 -19.09 9.00
N ILE A 179 -2.71 -18.80 9.30
CA ILE A 179 -3.13 -18.47 10.67
C ILE A 179 -2.92 -19.67 11.61
N ALA A 180 -3.21 -20.88 11.16
CA ALA A 180 -2.96 -22.09 11.94
C ALA A 180 -1.46 -22.25 12.25
N LEU A 181 -0.59 -22.08 11.26
CA LEU A 181 0.87 -22.07 11.48
C LEU A 181 1.28 -20.97 12.47
N GLY A 182 0.68 -19.78 12.35
CA GLY A 182 0.93 -18.67 13.27
C GLY A 182 0.64 -19.01 14.72
N LYS A 183 -0.51 -19.65 14.99
CA LYS A 183 -0.92 -20.07 16.34
C LYS A 183 -0.11 -21.24 16.90
N ILE A 184 0.22 -22.23 16.06
CA ILE A 184 0.92 -23.45 16.49
C ILE A 184 2.41 -23.16 16.73
N TYR A 185 3.03 -22.37 15.86
CA TYR A 185 4.48 -22.13 15.87
C TYR A 185 4.88 -20.73 16.33
N HIS A 186 3.92 -19.94 16.80
CA HIS A 186 4.13 -18.56 17.28
C HIS A 186 4.78 -17.64 16.22
N VAL A 187 4.44 -17.82 14.94
CA VAL A 187 5.02 -17.06 13.82
C VAL A 187 4.07 -15.97 13.31
N THR A 188 4.57 -14.75 13.13
CA THR A 188 3.79 -13.61 12.61
C THR A 188 4.03 -13.44 11.10
N ILE A 189 2.97 -13.21 10.33
CA ILE A 189 3.03 -13.24 8.87
C ILE A 189 2.78 -11.86 8.29
N ILE A 190 3.69 -11.42 7.42
CA ILE A 190 3.58 -10.20 6.63
C ILE A 190 3.53 -10.59 5.16
N ILE A 191 2.52 -10.11 4.44
CA ILE A 191 2.34 -10.41 3.02
C ILE A 191 2.31 -9.11 2.24
N ILE A 192 3.14 -9.03 1.20
CA ILE A 192 3.14 -7.91 0.27
C ILE A 192 2.10 -8.17 -0.81
N VAL A 193 1.23 -7.19 -1.06
CA VAL A 193 0.18 -7.26 -2.06
C VAL A 193 0.26 -6.05 -2.97
N HIS A 194 0.22 -6.28 -4.28
CA HIS A 194 0.08 -5.19 -5.24
C HIS A 194 -1.35 -4.69 -5.27
N THR A 195 -1.49 -3.39 -5.44
CA THR A 195 -2.78 -2.77 -5.66
C THR A 195 -3.38 -3.16 -7.01
N ASN A 196 -4.69 -3.28 -7.06
CA ASN A 196 -5.42 -3.33 -8.32
C ASN A 196 -5.56 -1.91 -8.86
N LYS A 197 -5.06 -1.67 -10.08
CA LYS A 197 -5.08 -0.36 -10.76
C LYS A 197 -6.48 0.08 -11.22
N ARG A 198 -7.53 -0.14 -10.42
CA ARG A 198 -8.88 0.36 -10.71
C ARG A 198 -8.97 1.81 -10.22
N GLU A 199 -9.19 2.73 -11.15
CA GLU A 199 -9.39 4.14 -10.84
C GLU A 199 -10.55 4.30 -9.83
N MET A 200 -10.36 5.16 -8.83
CA MET A 200 -11.35 5.50 -7.78
C MET A 200 -11.82 4.36 -6.85
N ALA A 201 -11.21 3.18 -6.89
CA ALA A 201 -11.44 2.17 -5.85
C ALA A 201 -10.91 2.70 -4.50
N GLY A 202 -11.75 2.76 -3.46
CA GLY A 202 -11.31 3.10 -2.10
C GLY A 202 -10.67 1.90 -1.39
N GLY A 203 -9.57 2.13 -0.65
CA GLY A 203 -8.92 1.22 0.32
C GLY A 203 -9.06 -0.28 0.04
N ARG A 204 -10.12 -0.91 0.58
CA ARG A 204 -10.41 -2.35 0.44
C ARG A 204 -10.41 -2.83 -1.02
N ASN A 205 -10.99 -2.07 -1.94
CA ASN A 205 -11.07 -2.44 -3.36
C ASN A 205 -9.73 -2.29 -4.09
N ARG A 206 -8.77 -1.53 -3.52
CA ARG A 206 -7.41 -1.41 -4.06
C ARG A 206 -6.49 -2.51 -3.56
N ALA A 207 -6.73 -3.08 -2.38
CA ALA A 207 -5.77 -3.99 -1.77
C ALA A 207 -5.66 -5.36 -2.44
N SER A 208 -6.72 -5.87 -3.07
CA SER A 208 -6.69 -7.14 -3.79
C SER A 208 -7.97 -7.37 -4.59
N ASP A 209 -7.90 -8.22 -5.63
CA ASP A 209 -9.06 -8.67 -6.43
C ASP A 209 -9.96 -9.61 -5.62
N SER A 210 -9.47 -10.14 -4.50
CA SER A 210 -10.26 -10.90 -3.53
C SER A 210 -10.38 -10.13 -2.21
N SER A 211 -11.62 -9.78 -1.87
CA SER A 211 -11.99 -9.19 -0.58
C SER A 211 -11.58 -10.06 0.61
N ASP A 212 -11.44 -11.38 0.42
CA ASP A 212 -11.09 -12.33 1.47
C ASP A 212 -9.68 -12.10 2.02
N ILE A 213 -8.75 -11.66 1.18
CA ILE A 213 -7.38 -11.31 1.59
C ILE A 213 -7.41 -10.13 2.57
N TRP A 214 -8.17 -9.08 2.25
CA TRP A 214 -8.38 -7.96 3.17
C TRP A 214 -9.07 -8.40 4.45
N ASP A 215 -10.12 -9.21 4.34
CA ASP A 215 -10.98 -9.58 5.47
C ASP A 215 -10.25 -10.46 6.48
N ILE A 216 -9.40 -11.37 6.01
CA ILE A 216 -8.67 -12.29 6.88
C ILE A 216 -7.54 -11.60 7.65
N ALA A 217 -6.89 -10.61 7.04
CA ALA A 217 -5.81 -9.87 7.65
C ALA A 217 -6.30 -9.05 8.85
N ARG A 218 -5.51 -9.02 9.93
CA ARG A 218 -5.84 -8.28 11.16
C ARG A 218 -5.26 -6.88 11.20
N SER A 219 -4.29 -6.61 10.32
CA SER A 219 -3.79 -5.29 10.01
C SER A 219 -3.56 -5.15 8.51
N VAL A 220 -3.89 -3.99 7.96
CA VAL A 220 -3.63 -3.65 6.55
C VAL A 220 -2.99 -2.28 6.48
N ILE A 221 -1.84 -2.22 5.83
CA ILE A 221 -1.04 -1.02 5.72
C ILE A 221 -0.78 -0.70 4.25
N PHE A 222 -1.04 0.53 3.85
CA PHE A 222 -0.78 1.03 2.52
C PHE A 222 0.53 1.81 2.47
N VAL A 223 1.29 1.56 1.40
CA VAL A 223 2.46 2.34 1.02
C VAL A 223 2.17 3.00 -0.32
N GLY A 224 2.39 4.30 -0.41
CA GLY A 224 2.12 5.06 -1.63
C GLY A 224 2.82 6.42 -1.65
N ASP A 225 2.67 7.15 -2.74
CA ASP A 225 3.26 8.50 -2.89
C ASP A 225 2.29 9.55 -2.37
N ALA A 226 2.76 10.38 -1.43
CA ALA A 226 2.00 11.49 -0.89
C ALA A 226 2.06 12.72 -1.82
N SER A 227 3.18 12.92 -2.51
CA SER A 227 3.39 14.01 -3.47
C SER A 227 4.43 13.64 -4.53
N ASP A 228 4.52 14.46 -5.57
CA ASP A 228 5.53 14.32 -6.64
C ASP A 228 6.97 14.64 -6.14
N GLU A 229 7.14 15.09 -4.89
CA GLU A 229 8.43 15.50 -4.29
C GLU A 229 9.21 14.33 -3.64
N GLY A 230 8.85 13.09 -3.95
CA GLY A 230 9.48 11.89 -3.37
C GLY A 230 9.12 11.62 -1.91
N ILE A 231 8.00 12.19 -1.43
CA ILE A 231 7.44 11.86 -0.11
C ILE A 231 6.47 10.70 -0.28
N HIS A 232 6.70 9.64 0.49
CA HIS A 232 5.85 8.47 0.57
C HIS A 232 5.06 8.48 1.88
N TYR A 233 3.96 7.72 1.92
CA TYR A 233 3.18 7.47 3.12
C TYR A 233 3.16 5.99 3.48
N PHE A 234 3.08 5.71 4.78
CA PHE A 234 2.84 4.40 5.38
C PHE A 234 1.57 4.52 6.25
N SER A 235 0.43 4.14 5.68
CA SER A 235 -0.90 4.39 6.22
C SER A 235 -1.57 3.10 6.67
N GLN A 236 -1.85 2.98 7.98
CA GLN A 236 -2.66 1.87 8.48
C GLN A 236 -4.13 2.11 8.14
N GLU A 237 -4.72 1.23 7.33
CA GLU A 237 -6.10 1.29 6.84
C GLU A 237 -7.03 0.33 7.59
N LYS A 238 -6.47 -0.70 8.22
CA LYS A 238 -7.21 -1.65 9.06
C LYS A 238 -6.40 -2.01 10.29
N SER A 239 -7.06 -2.03 11.44
CA SER A 239 -6.59 -2.65 12.68
C SER A 239 -7.81 -3.25 13.36
N ASN A 240 -7.83 -4.58 13.53
CA ASN A 240 -8.97 -5.26 14.16
C ASN A 240 -8.91 -5.26 15.68
N TYR A 241 -7.72 -5.03 16.24
CA TYR A 241 -7.44 -5.24 17.66
C TYR A 241 -7.00 -3.98 18.40
N GLY A 242 -6.78 -2.88 17.67
CA GLY A 242 -6.32 -1.62 18.23
C GLY A 242 -6.85 -0.42 17.46
N LYS A 243 -6.51 0.78 17.92
CA LYS A 243 -6.85 2.02 17.22
C LYS A 243 -5.98 2.19 15.99
N LEU A 244 -6.57 2.68 14.90
CA LEU A 244 -5.82 3.09 13.73
C LEU A 244 -4.79 4.16 14.10
N GLN A 245 -3.56 3.94 13.68
CA GLN A 245 -2.48 4.87 13.94
C GLN A 245 -2.44 6.01 12.90
N PRO A 246 -1.85 7.16 13.23
CA PRO A 246 -1.55 8.20 12.26
C PRO A 246 -0.68 7.68 11.12
N THR A 247 -0.90 8.21 9.93
CA THR A 247 -0.10 7.87 8.76
C THR A 247 1.28 8.46 8.88
N THR A 248 2.31 7.63 8.71
CA THR A 248 3.70 8.08 8.71
C THR A 248 4.09 8.57 7.32
N LEU A 249 4.67 9.76 7.24
CA LEU A 249 5.26 10.30 6.02
C LEU A 249 6.78 10.08 6.06
N PHE A 250 7.35 9.65 4.94
CA PHE A 250 8.78 9.35 4.87
C PHE A 250 9.38 9.61 3.50
N LYS A 251 10.70 9.76 3.46
CA LYS A 251 11.51 9.75 2.25
C LYS A 251 12.39 8.50 2.23
N ILE A 252 12.82 8.10 1.03
CA ILE A 252 13.81 7.04 0.86
C ILE A 252 15.13 7.69 0.45
N GLU A 253 16.10 7.67 1.36
CA GLU A 253 17.45 8.20 1.15
C GLU A 253 18.43 7.03 1.15
N ASP A 254 19.13 6.81 0.04
CA ASP A 254 20.06 5.68 -0.12
C ASP A 254 19.48 4.31 0.29
N SER A 255 18.21 4.04 -0.03
CA SER A 255 17.48 2.81 0.36
C SER A 255 17.19 2.66 1.85
N VAL A 256 17.31 3.73 2.63
CA VAL A 256 16.92 3.82 4.05
C VAL A 256 15.72 4.74 4.17
N ILE A 257 14.79 4.39 5.05
CA ILE A 257 13.60 5.22 5.31
C ILE A 257 13.94 6.31 6.33
N VAL A 258 13.66 7.56 5.96
CA VAL A 258 13.75 8.73 6.84
C VAL A 258 12.36 9.28 7.08
N LYS A 259 11.86 9.15 8.31
CA LYS A 259 10.57 9.71 8.71
C LYS A 259 10.63 11.24 8.63
N VAL A 260 9.69 11.84 7.92
CA VAL A 260 9.58 13.31 7.77
C VAL A 260 8.41 13.90 8.57
N GLY A 261 7.44 13.08 8.97
CA GLY A 261 6.32 13.54 9.79
C GLY A 261 5.20 12.52 9.89
N THR A 262 4.05 12.97 10.40
CA THR A 262 2.82 12.18 10.48
C THR A 262 1.62 13.02 10.05
N THR A 263 0.54 12.35 9.64
CA THR A 263 -0.72 13.00 9.24
C THR A 263 -1.92 12.12 9.56
N SER A 264 -3.11 12.72 9.67
CA SER A 264 -4.37 12.00 9.79
C SER A 264 -4.91 11.49 8.45
N LYS A 265 -4.37 11.96 7.32
CA LYS A 265 -4.74 11.51 5.97
C LYS A 265 -4.55 10.01 5.81
N LYS A 266 -5.49 9.35 5.13
CA LYS A 266 -5.43 7.94 4.76
C LYS A 266 -5.18 7.77 3.27
N ASP A 267 -4.95 6.53 2.83
CA ASP A 267 -4.71 6.20 1.43
C ASP A 267 -5.72 6.87 0.49
N PHE A 268 -7.01 6.79 0.84
CA PHE A 268 -8.08 7.39 0.06
C PHE A 268 -7.92 8.91 -0.13
N ASP A 269 -7.45 9.64 0.88
CA ASP A 269 -7.25 11.09 0.79
C ASP A 269 -6.14 11.43 -0.21
N PHE A 270 -5.01 10.71 -0.16
CA PHE A 270 -3.91 10.89 -1.11
C PHE A 270 -4.33 10.56 -2.54
N GLN A 271 -5.06 9.47 -2.74
CA GLN A 271 -5.55 9.10 -4.07
C GLN A 271 -6.53 10.12 -4.64
N LYS A 272 -7.42 10.65 -3.79
CA LYS A 272 -8.37 11.69 -4.19
C LYS A 272 -7.65 12.98 -4.57
N GLU A 273 -6.62 13.37 -3.84
CA GLU A 273 -5.78 14.53 -4.15
C GLU A 273 -5.00 14.33 -5.46
N LYS A 274 -4.40 13.15 -5.67
CA LYS A 274 -3.69 12.78 -6.90
C LYS A 274 -4.61 12.84 -8.12
N THR A 275 -5.81 12.27 -8.01
CA THR A 275 -6.81 12.29 -9.10
C THR A 275 -7.25 13.72 -9.43
N LYS A 276 -7.54 14.55 -8.42
CA LYS A 276 -7.88 15.97 -8.62
C LYS A 276 -6.72 16.76 -9.23
N GLY A 277 -5.48 16.46 -8.82
CA GLY A 277 -4.26 17.04 -9.37
C GLY A 277 -4.08 16.71 -10.85
N ASN A 278 -4.21 15.44 -11.22
CA ASN A 278 -4.11 14.97 -12.60
C ASN A 278 -5.18 15.59 -13.51
N LYS A 279 -6.43 15.64 -13.05
CA LYS A 279 -7.51 16.31 -13.81
C LYS A 279 -7.20 17.80 -14.03
N LYS A 280 -6.69 18.49 -13.00
CA LYS A 280 -6.27 19.90 -13.13
C LYS A 280 -5.09 20.07 -14.10
N LYS A 281 -4.08 19.21 -14.04
CA LYS A 281 -2.94 19.24 -14.98
C LYS A 281 -3.43 19.03 -16.42
N SER A 282 -4.27 18.03 -16.67
CA SER A 282 -4.82 17.77 -18.01
C SER A 282 -5.62 18.95 -18.56
N LEU A 283 -6.48 19.59 -17.77
CA LEU A 283 -7.22 20.78 -18.21
C LEU A 283 -6.32 21.98 -18.48
N VAL A 284 -5.18 22.09 -17.79
CA VAL A 284 -4.18 23.14 -18.06
C VAL A 284 -3.48 22.88 -19.39
N GLU A 285 -3.10 21.64 -19.68
CA GLU A 285 -2.46 21.29 -20.96
C GLU A 285 -3.40 21.49 -22.16
N GLU A 286 -4.67 21.08 -22.05
CA GLU A 286 -5.69 21.37 -23.07
C GLU A 286 -5.87 22.89 -23.29
N ALA A 287 -5.88 23.66 -22.21
CA ALA A 287 -5.93 25.12 -22.29
C ALA A 287 -4.64 25.71 -22.92
N LYS A 288 -3.47 25.10 -22.73
CA LYS A 288 -2.23 25.52 -23.39
C LYS A 288 -2.31 25.30 -24.89
N GLU A 289 -2.77 24.12 -25.32
CA GLU A 289 -2.94 23.79 -26.73
C GLU A 289 -3.89 24.75 -27.44
N ALA A 290 -5.03 25.07 -26.82
CA ALA A 290 -5.98 26.03 -27.36
C ALA A 290 -5.40 27.45 -27.47
N VAL A 291 -4.65 27.92 -26.46
CA VAL A 291 -3.96 29.22 -26.52
C VAL A 291 -2.90 29.23 -27.62
N ILE A 292 -2.14 28.16 -27.79
CA ILE A 292 -1.15 28.04 -28.88
C ILE A 292 -1.86 28.07 -30.24
N SER A 293 -2.97 27.33 -30.39
CA SER A 293 -3.76 27.30 -31.63
C SER A 293 -4.26 28.69 -32.02
N LEU A 294 -4.90 29.41 -31.09
CA LEU A 294 -5.37 30.78 -31.32
C LEU A 294 -4.23 31.72 -31.74
N LEU A 295 -3.06 31.60 -31.10
CA LEU A 295 -1.91 32.47 -31.38
C LEU A 295 -1.13 32.10 -32.64
N ASN A 296 -1.32 30.90 -33.19
CA ASN A 296 -0.82 30.55 -34.52
C ASN A 296 -1.57 31.36 -35.59
N ASP A 297 -2.90 31.42 -35.45
CA ASP A 297 -3.78 32.16 -36.35
C ASP A 297 -3.47 33.66 -36.32
N HIS A 298 -3.49 34.28 -35.13
CA HIS A 298 -3.16 35.71 -34.98
C HIS A 298 -2.73 36.10 -33.56
N ASP A 299 -2.09 37.25 -33.43
CA ASP A 299 -1.83 37.85 -32.12
C ASP A 299 -3.15 38.21 -31.43
N ALA A 300 -3.38 37.67 -30.23
CA ALA A 300 -4.66 37.80 -29.53
C ALA A 300 -4.55 38.68 -28.27
N TYR A 301 -5.61 39.43 -27.97
CA TYR A 301 -5.69 40.20 -26.72
C TYR A 301 -5.95 39.29 -25.52
N SER A 302 -5.59 39.78 -24.32
CA SER A 302 -5.89 39.05 -23.08
C SER A 302 -7.36 38.64 -22.95
N ASP A 303 -8.29 39.50 -23.35
CA ASP A 303 -9.73 39.25 -23.20
C ASP A 303 -10.22 38.17 -24.18
N GLU A 304 -9.67 38.16 -25.39
CA GLU A 304 -9.95 37.16 -26.41
C GLU A 304 -9.43 35.78 -26.00
N ILE A 305 -8.21 35.72 -25.46
CA ILE A 305 -7.70 34.49 -24.84
C ILE A 305 -8.67 34.02 -23.75
N TYR A 306 -9.19 34.93 -22.90
CA TYR A 306 -10.15 34.57 -21.84
C TYR A 306 -11.49 34.01 -22.35
N ASN A 307 -11.88 34.27 -23.60
CA ASN A 307 -13.09 33.69 -24.19
C ASN A 307 -12.93 32.19 -24.45
N LEU A 308 -11.69 31.70 -24.68
CA LEU A 308 -11.41 30.27 -24.77
C LEU A 308 -11.84 29.50 -23.52
N ALA A 309 -11.96 30.17 -22.36
CA ALA A 309 -12.43 29.51 -21.15
C ALA A 309 -13.88 29.02 -21.28
N GLU A 310 -14.74 29.77 -21.97
CA GLU A 310 -16.13 29.39 -22.21
C GLU A 310 -16.23 28.32 -23.30
N GLU A 311 -15.41 28.43 -24.35
CA GLU A 311 -15.37 27.45 -25.45
C GLU A 311 -14.91 26.05 -24.99
N LEU A 312 -13.96 26.00 -24.05
CA LEU A 312 -13.40 24.76 -23.51
C LEU A 312 -14.12 24.25 -22.25
N ASP A 313 -15.18 24.94 -21.80
CA ASP A 313 -15.87 24.66 -20.52
C ASP A 313 -14.90 24.57 -19.30
N ILE A 314 -13.93 25.48 -19.24
CA ILE A 314 -12.94 25.57 -18.16
C ILE A 314 -13.04 26.88 -17.37
N SER A 315 -12.53 26.87 -16.14
CA SER A 315 -12.48 28.12 -15.36
C SER A 315 -11.48 29.12 -15.95
N LYS A 316 -11.80 30.42 -15.92
CA LYS A 316 -10.85 31.51 -16.26
C LYS A 316 -9.54 31.41 -15.47
N SER A 317 -9.55 30.80 -14.28
CA SER A 317 -8.35 30.57 -13.47
C SER A 317 -7.41 29.51 -14.04
N THR A 318 -7.96 28.45 -14.66
CA THR A 318 -7.22 27.39 -15.36
C THR A 318 -6.50 27.98 -16.56
N LEU A 319 -7.24 28.73 -17.38
CA LEU A 319 -6.69 29.39 -18.56
C LEU A 319 -5.63 30.45 -18.20
N LYS A 320 -5.85 31.22 -17.12
CA LYS A 320 -4.85 32.16 -16.60
C LYS A 320 -3.55 31.45 -16.24
N ARG A 321 -3.63 30.24 -15.67
CA ARG A 321 -2.46 29.42 -15.32
C ARG A 321 -1.75 28.89 -16.57
N ALA A 322 -2.48 28.30 -17.51
CA ALA A 322 -1.94 27.83 -18.79
C ALA A 322 -1.15 28.94 -19.51
N ARG A 323 -1.74 30.15 -19.61
CA ARG A 323 -1.07 31.31 -20.20
C ARG A 323 0.19 31.73 -19.43
N ALA A 324 0.16 31.70 -18.10
CA ALA A 324 1.32 32.04 -17.28
C ALA A 324 2.47 31.05 -17.49
N GLU A 325 2.16 29.75 -17.54
CA GLU A 325 3.12 28.69 -17.82
C GLU A 325 3.74 28.85 -19.23
N LEU A 326 2.92 29.02 -20.28
CA LEU A 326 3.42 29.29 -21.64
C LEU A 326 4.32 30.53 -21.75
N THR A 327 4.02 31.56 -20.96
CA THR A 327 4.85 32.77 -20.90
C THR A 327 6.20 32.47 -20.21
N SER A 328 6.19 31.71 -19.11
CA SER A 328 7.40 31.31 -18.40
C SER A 328 8.29 30.33 -19.19
N GLU A 329 7.66 29.48 -20.01
CA GLU A 329 8.33 28.56 -20.93
C GLU A 329 8.88 29.28 -22.17
N GLY A 330 8.57 30.57 -22.35
CA GLY A 330 9.03 31.36 -23.49
C GLY A 330 8.35 31.01 -24.82
N ILE A 331 7.21 30.32 -24.77
CA ILE A 331 6.43 29.93 -25.96
C ILE A 331 5.63 31.13 -26.48
N ILE A 332 5.07 31.93 -25.57
CA ILE A 332 4.31 33.16 -25.88
C ILE A 332 4.97 34.38 -25.23
N LYS A 333 4.83 35.56 -25.85
CA LYS A 333 5.33 36.83 -25.32
C LYS A 333 4.22 37.87 -25.18
N PRO A 334 4.11 38.55 -24.02
CA PRO A 334 3.21 39.67 -23.85
C PRO A 334 3.83 40.97 -24.41
N LYS A 335 3.04 41.75 -25.14
CA LYS A 335 3.38 43.10 -25.57
C LYS A 335 2.32 44.07 -25.06
N ARG A 336 2.74 45.15 -24.42
CA ARG A 336 1.83 46.22 -23.99
C ARG A 336 1.53 47.13 -25.18
N THR A 337 0.25 47.43 -25.36
CA THR A 337 -0.27 48.33 -26.40
C THR A 337 -1.09 49.44 -25.73
N GLY A 338 -0.91 50.68 -26.18
CA GLY A 338 -1.54 51.89 -25.61
C GLY A 338 -0.62 52.77 -24.77
N SER A 339 -1.07 54.00 -24.49
CA SER A 339 -0.36 55.06 -23.74
C SER A 339 -1.29 55.64 -22.67
N ASN A 340 -0.74 56.06 -21.51
CA ASN A 340 -1.52 56.74 -20.46
C ASN A 340 -2.00 58.17 -20.84
N LYS A 341 -1.92 58.55 -22.12
CA LYS A 341 -2.40 59.85 -22.64
C LYS A 341 -3.62 59.62 -23.52
N GLY A 342 -4.76 60.18 -23.11
CA GLY A 342 -6.06 60.02 -23.77
C GLY A 342 -6.81 58.78 -23.25
N ASN A 343 -8.11 58.68 -23.52
CA ASN A 343 -9.02 57.61 -23.06
C ASN A 343 -8.66 56.17 -23.51
N ASP A 344 -7.44 55.92 -23.99
CA ASP A 344 -6.96 54.61 -24.42
C ASP A 344 -6.54 53.76 -23.21
N LYS A 345 -7.32 52.72 -22.92
CA LYS A 345 -6.98 51.73 -21.89
C LYS A 345 -5.77 50.92 -22.35
N GLN A 346 -4.74 50.84 -21.51
CA GLN A 346 -3.59 49.98 -21.73
C GLN A 346 -4.03 48.51 -21.82
N ARG A 347 -3.70 47.83 -22.93
CA ARG A 347 -4.05 46.43 -23.18
C ARG A 347 -2.80 45.59 -23.44
N THR A 348 -2.85 44.33 -23.05
CA THR A 348 -1.79 43.35 -23.34
C THR A 348 -2.23 42.46 -24.48
N ILE A 349 -1.43 42.42 -25.54
CA ILE A 349 -1.54 41.48 -26.65
C ILE A 349 -0.49 40.38 -26.47
N PHE A 350 -0.83 39.14 -26.82
CA PHE A 350 0.07 38.00 -26.76
C PHE A 350 0.37 37.51 -28.18
N SER A 351 1.59 37.00 -28.38
CA SER A 351 2.07 36.50 -29.68
C SER A 351 2.96 35.29 -29.44
N LEU A 352 3.00 34.33 -30.38
CA LEU A 352 3.96 33.23 -30.32
C LEU A 352 5.39 33.74 -30.56
N VAL A 353 6.35 33.17 -29.85
CA VAL A 353 7.77 33.49 -30.03
C VAL A 353 8.31 32.88 -31.32
N LYS A 354 7.83 31.70 -31.70
CA LYS A 354 8.00 31.08 -33.02
C LYS A 354 6.63 30.55 -33.47
N LYS A 355 6.18 30.96 -34.65
CA LYS A 355 5.01 30.34 -35.28
C LYS A 355 5.42 28.95 -35.76
N VAL A 356 4.59 27.95 -35.47
CA VAL A 356 4.79 26.56 -35.91
C VAL A 356 4.27 26.41 -37.33
#